data_AF-A0A7X5VMC0-F1
#
_entry.id   AF-A0A7X5VMC0-F1
#
_cell.length_a   1.000
_cell.length_b   1.000
_cell.length_c   1.000
_cell.angle_alpha   90.00
_cell.angle_beta   90.00
_cell.angle_gamma   90.00
#
_symmetry.space_group_name_H-M   'P 1'
#
loop_
_entity.id
_entity.type
_entity.pdbx_description
1 polymer ?
#
loop_
_entity_poly.entity_id
_entity_poly.type
_entity_poly.pdbx_seq_one_letter_code
_entity_poly.pdbx_strand_id
1 'polypeptide(L)' 'MLANANSDRKAVTLHVYGGEMDRCNVYEPADDGWWTRHPKSLGYNEV' A
#
# COMPACT_ATOMS: atom_id res chain seq x y z
N MET A 1 -2.15 -7.52 -1.36
CA MET A 1 -1.99 -6.24 -2.09
C MET A 1 -3.23 -6.03 -2.93
N LEU A 2 -3.89 -4.86 -2.85
CA LEU A 2 -4.97 -4.52 -3.77
C LEU A 2 -4.35 -4.11 -5.11
N ALA A 3 -4.71 -4.78 -6.18
CA ALA A 3 -4.23 -4.49 -7.52
C ALA A 3 -5.39 -4.63 -8.52
N ASN A 4 -5.32 -3.86 -9.60
CA ASN A 4 -6.24 -4.07 -10.70
C ASN A 4 -5.87 -5.37 -11.43
N ALA A 5 -6.79 -6.33 -11.46
CA ALA A 5 -6.59 -7.61 -12.13
C ALA A 5 -6.59 -7.50 -13.67
N ASN A 6 -7.14 -6.43 -14.24
CA ASN A 6 -7.14 -6.17 -15.68
C ASN A 6 -6.20 -4.99 -16.00
N SER A 7 -5.03 -5.30 -16.56
CA SER A 7 -4.00 -4.30 -16.91
C SER A 7 -4.43 -3.31 -17.99
N ASP A 8 -5.40 -3.67 -18.82
CA ASP A 8 -5.74 -2.93 -20.04
C ASP A 8 -6.83 -1.88 -19.80
N ARG A 9 -7.42 -1.87 -18.60
CA ARG A 9 -8.45 -0.91 -18.18
C ARG A 9 -8.01 -0.17 -16.95
N LYS A 10 -8.40 1.10 -16.84
CA LYS A 10 -8.20 1.89 -15.62
C LYS A 10 -9.26 1.51 -14.59
N ALA A 11 -8.85 1.43 -13.33
CA ALA A 11 -9.72 1.28 -12.18
C ALA A 11 -9.52 2.46 -11.24
N VAL A 12 -10.62 3.02 -10.72
CA VAL A 12 -10.61 4.11 -9.75
C VAL A 12 -11.31 3.63 -8.49
N THR A 13 -10.67 3.83 -7.33
CA THR A 13 -11.24 3.51 -6.02
C THR A 13 -11.08 4.73 -5.11
N LEU A 14 -12.05 4.95 -4.22
CA LEU A 14 -11.99 5.98 -3.19
C LEU A 14 -12.01 5.28 -1.83
N HIS A 15 -10.98 5.51 -1.03
CA HIS A 15 -10.86 4.96 0.32
C HIS A 15 -10.93 6.12 1.30
N VAL A 16 -11.93 6.09 2.19
CA VAL A 16 -12.15 7.14 3.19
C VAL A 16 -11.72 6.60 4.55
N TYR A 17 -10.74 7.26 5.17
CA TYR A 17 -10.23 6.93 6.50
C TYR A 17 -10.56 8.09 7.46
N GLY A 18 -10.82 7.76 8.72
CA GLY A 18 -11.01 8.77 9.77
C GLY A 18 -9.67 9.24 10.33
N GLY A 19 -9.48 10.55 10.43
CA GLY A 19 -8.22 11.14 10.88
C GLY A 19 -7.13 11.13 9.79
N GLU A 20 -5.93 11.57 10.15
CA GLU A 20 -4.77 11.59 9.26
C GLU A 20 -4.11 10.21 9.19
N MET A 21 -3.96 9.67 7.98
CA MET A 21 -3.25 8.42 7.74
C MET A 21 -1.78 8.71 7.37
N ASP A 22 -0.92 8.80 8.39
CA ASP A 22 0.49 9.20 8.28
C ASP A 22 1.48 8.01 8.19
N ARG A 23 1.00 6.78 8.41
CA ARG A 23 1.85 5.58 8.41
C ARG A 23 1.10 4.31 8.04
N CYS A 24 1.85 3.33 7.52
CA CYS A 24 1.40 1.95 7.36
C CYS A 24 2.55 0.97 7.59
N ASN A 25 2.32 -0.32 7.36
CA ASN A 25 3.37 -1.32 7.28
C ASN A 25 3.30 -2.03 5.92
N VAL A 26 4.48 -2.28 5.34
CA VAL A 26 4.66 -3.14 4.17
C VAL A 26 5.24 -4.46 4.66
N TYR A 27 4.76 -5.56 4.08
CA TYR A 27 5.28 -6.89 4.37
C TYR A 27 5.95 -7.40 3.11
N GLU A 28 7.24 -7.69 3.20
CA GLU A 28 8.05 -8.20 2.09
C GLU A 28 8.39 -9.67 2.34
N PRO A 29 8.32 -10.53 1.31
CA PRO A 29 8.68 -11.94 1.47
C PRO A 29 10.17 -12.08 1.78
N ALA A 30 10.50 -12.96 2.71
CA ALA A 30 11.86 -13.36 3.03
C ALA A 30 12.19 -14.72 2.37
N ASP A 31 13.47 -15.03 2.24
CA ASP A 31 13.97 -16.24 1.56
C ASP A 31 13.59 -17.56 2.28
N ASP A 32 13.16 -17.47 3.53
CA ASP A 32 12.78 -18.60 4.39
C ASP A 32 11.26 -18.90 4.37
N GLY A 33 10.52 -18.26 3.47
CA GLY A 33 9.06 -18.39 3.37
C GLY A 33 8.28 -17.59 4.42
N TRP A 34 8.98 -16.82 5.27
CA TRP A 34 8.35 -15.84 6.16
C TRP A 34 8.24 -14.47 5.51
N TRP A 35 7.68 -13.52 6.26
CA TRP A 35 7.50 -12.13 5.82
C TRP A 35 8.15 -11.18 6.82
N THR A 36 8.85 -10.17 6.32
CA THR A 36 9.42 -9.11 7.15
C THR A 36 8.51 -7.89 7.15
N ARG A 37 8.21 -7.36 8.34
CA ARG A 37 7.38 -6.15 8.52
C ARG A 37 8.26 -4.91 8.48
N HIS A 38 7.96 -4.00 7.55
CA HIS A 38 8.61 -2.71 7.40
C HIS A 38 7.63 -1.56 7.69
N PRO A 39 7.88 -0.70 8.70
CA PRO A 39 7.10 0.51 8.87
C PRO A 39 7.34 1.45 7.69
N LYS A 40 6.28 2.09 7.20
CA LYS A 40 6.33 3.03 6.08
C LYS A 40 5.61 4.32 6.47
N SER A 41 6.36 5.42 6.44
CA SER A 41 5.77 6.76 6.54
C SER A 41 4.98 7.05 5.27
N LEU A 42 3.79 7.61 5.42
CA LEU A 42 2.95 8.10 4.34
C LEU A 42 3.02 9.62 4.31
N GLY A 43 2.89 10.19 3.12
CA GLY A 43 2.86 11.62 2.91
C GLY A 43 2.22 11.93 1.57
N TYR A 44 1.80 13.17 1.39
CA TYR A 44 1.40 13.66 0.09
C TYR A 44 2.65 13.77 -0.80
N ASN A 45 2.56 13.33 -2.05
CA ASN A 45 3.62 13.63 -3.01
C ASN A 45 3.54 15.13 -3.31
N GLU A 46 4.56 15.90 -2.93
CA GLU A 46 4.70 17.28 -3.41
C GLU A 46 4.89 17.25 -4.93
N VAL A 47 4.12 18.07 -5.64
CA VAL A 47 4.18 18.24 -7.11
C VAL A 47 5.22 19.29 -7.45
#